data_AF-A0A0P0NHM9-F1
#
_entry.id   AF-A0A0P0NHM9-F1
#
_cell.length_a   1.000
_cell.length_b   1.000
_cell.length_c   1.000
_cell.angle_alpha   90.00
_cell.angle_beta   90.00
_cell.angle_gamma   90.00
#
_symmetry.space_group_name_H-M   'P 1'
#
loop_
_entity.id
_entity.type
_entity.pdbx_description
1 polymer ?
#
loop_
_entity_poly.entity_id
_entity_poly.type
_entity_poly.pdbx_seq_one_letter_code
_entity_poly.pdbx_strand_id
1 'polypeptide(L)'
;MIGRAGKPSINQLGNRQAMSVTKGLLKPMADFINVSFKLEAEGTVKNPHNLATSYNKKHALTGQYPDIKVDYSKVILSKGSLEMAQDLKLSKGRKGLI
;
A
#
# COMPACT_ATOMS: atom_id res chain seq x y z
N MET A 1 -19.26 20.70 -21.40
CA MET A 1 -20.37 19.74 -21.50
C MET A 1 -19.79 18.34 -21.35
N ILE A 2 -19.96 17.69 -20.19
CA ILE A 2 -19.48 16.31 -19.97
C ILE A 2 -20.57 15.39 -20.51
N GLY A 3 -20.29 14.66 -21.60
CA GLY A 3 -21.24 13.76 -22.24
C GLY A 3 -21.74 12.65 -21.30
N ARG A 4 -22.97 12.17 -21.53
CA ARG A 4 -23.57 11.05 -20.79
C ARG A 4 -22.59 9.86 -20.73
N ALA A 5 -22.35 9.34 -19.54
CA ALA A 5 -21.50 8.16 -19.37
C ALA A 5 -22.15 6.94 -20.05
N GLY A 6 -21.49 6.42 -21.09
CA GLY A 6 -21.88 5.17 -21.75
C GLY A 6 -21.55 3.93 -20.90
N LYS A 7 -21.74 2.75 -21.49
CA LYS A 7 -21.30 1.48 -20.86
C LYS A 7 -19.79 1.56 -20.55
N PRO A 8 -19.36 1.18 -19.34
CA PRO A 8 -17.97 1.28 -18.96
C PRO A 8 -17.10 0.35 -19.81
N SER A 9 -15.95 0.85 -20.26
CA SER A 9 -14.95 0.03 -20.95
C SER A 9 -14.30 -0.99 -20.00
N ILE A 10 -13.65 -2.01 -20.57
CA ILE A 10 -12.89 -3.00 -19.79
C ILE A 10 -11.84 -2.32 -18.90
N ASN A 11 -11.16 -1.27 -19.39
CA ASN A 11 -10.20 -0.50 -18.60
C ASN A 11 -10.86 0.23 -17.42
N GLN A 12 -12.06 0.78 -17.61
CA GLN A 12 -12.82 1.40 -16.53
C GLN A 12 -13.25 0.36 -15.49
N LEU A 13 -13.69 -0.82 -15.92
CA LEU A 13 -14.05 -1.92 -15.05
C LEU A 13 -12.84 -2.45 -14.26
N GLY A 14 -11.70 -2.65 -14.92
CA GLY A 14 -10.45 -3.05 -14.27
C GLY A 14 -9.97 -2.03 -13.24
N ASN A 15 -10.04 -0.73 -13.54
CA ASN A 15 -9.68 0.30 -12.56
C ASN A 15 -10.63 0.31 -11.33
N ARG A 16 -11.93 0.09 -11.54
CA ARG A 16 -12.92 -0.03 -10.46
C ARG A 16 -12.64 -1.24 -9.58
N GLN A 17 -12.38 -2.40 -10.18
CA GLN A 17 -12.06 -3.61 -9.43
C GLN A 17 -10.74 -3.46 -8.67
N ALA A 18 -9.68 -2.95 -9.31
CA ALA A 18 -8.41 -2.69 -8.66
C ALA A 18 -8.59 -1.80 -7.41
N MET A 19 -9.39 -0.73 -7.53
CA MET A 19 -9.71 0.13 -6.39
C MET A 19 -10.50 -0.59 -5.30
N SER A 20 -11.49 -1.42 -5.67
CA SER A 20 -12.27 -2.23 -4.72
C SER A 20 -11.38 -3.19 -3.93
N VAL A 21 -10.49 -3.92 -4.62
CA VAL A 21 -9.54 -4.86 -4.02
C VAL A 21 -8.58 -4.14 -3.08
N THR A 22 -7.98 -3.02 -3.50
CA THR A 22 -7.09 -2.23 -2.63
C THR A 22 -7.82 -1.70 -1.40
N LYS A 23 -9.06 -1.21 -1.54
CA LYS A 23 -9.85 -0.76 -0.38
C LYS A 23 -10.18 -1.92 0.56
N GLY A 24 -10.53 -3.08 0.02
CA GLY A 24 -10.77 -4.30 0.80
C GLY A 24 -9.55 -4.71 1.64
N LEU A 25 -8.35 -4.57 1.05
CA LEU A 25 -7.09 -4.79 1.76
C LEU A 25 -6.86 -3.76 2.87
N LEU A 26 -6.97 -2.46 2.59
CA LEU A 26 -6.49 -1.41 3.51
C LEU A 26 -7.51 -0.99 4.57
N LYS A 27 -8.81 -1.09 4.29
CA LYS A 27 -9.88 -0.61 5.19
C LYS A 27 -9.79 -1.19 6.61
N PRO A 28 -9.52 -2.49 6.82
CA PRO A 28 -9.40 -3.05 8.18
C PRO A 28 -8.23 -2.50 8.99
N MET A 29 -7.25 -1.84 8.34
CA MET A 29 -6.01 -1.35 8.94
C MET A 29 -5.89 0.17 8.85
N ALA A 30 -7.00 0.89 8.64
CA ALA A 30 -6.97 2.32 8.35
C ALA A 30 -6.24 3.14 9.43
N ASP A 31 -6.47 2.85 10.71
CA ASP A 31 -5.83 3.56 11.82
C ASP A 31 -4.32 3.31 11.85
N PHE A 32 -3.90 2.05 11.65
CA PHE A 32 -2.50 1.69 11.54
C PHE A 32 -1.83 2.39 10.35
N ILE A 33 -2.48 2.42 9.19
CA ILE A 33 -2.00 3.09 7.98
C ILE A 33 -1.85 4.60 8.21
N ASN A 34 -2.79 5.21 8.93
CA ASN A 34 -2.76 6.64 9.21
C ASN A 34 -1.53 7.05 10.03
N VAL A 35 -1.09 6.21 10.97
CA VAL A 35 0.13 6.44 11.75
C VAL A 35 1.37 6.09 10.93
N SER A 36 1.38 4.93 10.28
CA SER A 36 2.56 4.35 9.63
C SER A 36 2.98 5.02 8.32
N PHE A 37 2.10 5.82 7.71
CA PHE A 37 2.43 6.67 6.56
C PHE A 37 2.46 8.16 6.90
N LYS A 38 2.37 8.53 8.19
CA LYS A 38 2.31 9.93 8.62
C LYS A 38 3.53 10.74 8.17
N LEU A 39 4.73 10.20 8.37
CA LEU A 39 5.98 10.85 7.98
C LEU A 39 6.11 10.97 6.45
N GLU A 40 5.70 9.94 5.71
CA GLU A 40 5.69 9.99 4.23
C GLU A 40 4.70 11.04 3.69
N ALA A 41 3.60 11.29 4.42
CA ALA A 41 2.61 12.31 4.07
C ALA A 41 3.08 13.74 4.38
N GLU A 42 3.99 13.90 5.34
CA GLU A 42 4.47 15.18 5.81
C GLU A 42 5.14 15.98 4.68
N GLY A 43 4.80 17.27 4.59
CA GLY A 43 5.27 18.14 3.51
C GLY A 43 4.62 17.88 2.13
N THR A 44 3.64 16.96 2.03
CA THR A 44 2.89 16.72 0.79
C THR A 44 1.43 17.16 0.88
N VAL A 45 0.74 17.22 -0.26
CA VAL A 45 -0.73 17.46 -0.32
C VAL A 45 -1.56 16.19 -0.14
N LYS A 46 -0.94 15.03 0.13
CA LYS A 46 -1.61 13.73 0.22
C LYS A 46 -1.75 13.33 1.68
N ASN A 47 -2.85 12.65 2.01
CA ASN A 47 -2.99 12.01 3.31
C ASN A 47 -2.33 10.61 3.33
N PRO A 48 -2.00 10.08 4.53
CA PRO A 48 -1.36 8.78 4.70
C PRO A 48 -2.08 7.63 3.98
N HIS A 49 -3.41 7.56 4.12
CA HIS A 49 -4.22 6.51 3.50
C HIS A 49 -4.17 6.56 1.97
N ASN A 50 -4.11 7.74 1.36
CA ASN A 50 -3.99 7.92 -0.08
C ASN A 50 -2.62 7.46 -0.59
N LEU A 51 -1.55 7.68 0.18
CA LEU A 51 -0.22 7.18 -0.15
C LEU A 51 -0.17 5.65 -0.12
N ALA A 52 -0.71 5.04 0.93
CA ALA A 52 -0.82 3.59 1.03
C ALA A 52 -1.68 2.99 -0.10
N THR A 53 -2.82 3.62 -0.40
CA THR A 53 -3.71 3.20 -1.51
C THR A 53 -2.99 3.31 -2.85
N SER A 54 -2.28 4.42 -3.10
CA SER A 54 -1.55 4.65 -4.34
C SER A 54 -0.46 3.61 -4.57
N TYR A 55 0.33 3.30 -3.54
CA TYR A 55 1.38 2.30 -3.64
C TYR A 55 0.79 0.90 -3.89
N ASN A 56 -0.12 0.45 -3.03
CA ASN A 56 -0.64 -0.91 -3.09
C ASN A 56 -1.47 -1.17 -4.36
N LYS A 57 -2.26 -0.19 -4.83
CA LYS A 57 -2.98 -0.31 -6.10
C LYS A 57 -2.04 -0.46 -7.30
N LYS A 58 -0.87 0.18 -7.26
CA LYS A 58 0.09 0.17 -8.37
C LYS A 58 1.00 -1.06 -8.35
N HIS A 59 1.38 -1.54 -7.17
CA HIS A 59 2.44 -2.53 -7.02
C HIS A 59 2.00 -3.87 -6.42
N ALA A 60 0.92 -3.89 -5.65
CA ALA A 60 0.49 -5.06 -4.87
C ALA A 60 -0.76 -5.75 -5.43
N LEU A 61 -1.09 -5.51 -6.70
CA LEU A 61 -2.16 -6.19 -7.41
C LEU A 61 -1.60 -7.09 -8.51
N THR A 62 -2.26 -8.22 -8.75
CA THR A 62 -1.97 -9.15 -9.84
C THR A 62 -3.26 -9.63 -10.51
N GLY A 63 -3.13 -10.24 -11.68
CA GLY A 63 -4.27 -10.64 -12.53
C GLY A 63 -4.78 -9.51 -13.42
N GLN A 64 -5.87 -9.79 -14.13
CA GLN A 64 -6.58 -8.85 -15.02
C GLN A 64 -8.07 -8.94 -14.72
N TYR A 65 -8.84 -7.92 -15.07
CA TYR A 65 -10.30 -7.95 -14.87
C TYR A 65 -10.92 -9.17 -15.59
N PRO A 66 -11.81 -9.94 -14.95
CA PRO A 66 -12.45 -9.72 -13.64
C PRO A 66 -11.77 -10.45 -12.46
N ASP A 67 -10.52 -10.86 -12.57
CA ASP A 67 -9.80 -11.69 -11.60
C ASP A 67 -8.60 -10.97 -10.96
N ILE A 68 -8.74 -9.67 -10.70
CA ILE A 68 -7.72 -8.87 -10.00
C ILE A 68 -7.71 -9.27 -8.51
N LYS A 69 -6.52 -9.58 -7.99
CA LYS A 69 -6.30 -9.98 -6.59
C LYS A 69 -5.06 -9.34 -5.99
N VAL A 70 -4.95 -9.40 -4.66
CA VAL A 70 -3.78 -8.89 -3.93
C VAL A 70 -2.60 -9.84 -4.10
N ASP A 71 -1.45 -9.30 -4.47
CA ASP A 71 -0.15 -9.96 -4.35
C ASP A 71 0.47 -9.56 -3.00
N TYR A 72 0.24 -10.39 -1.97
CA TYR A 72 0.67 -10.10 -0.60
C TYR A 72 2.19 -9.95 -0.46
N SER A 73 2.98 -10.53 -1.37
CA SER A 73 4.44 -10.40 -1.36
C SER A 73 4.93 -8.98 -1.62
N LYS A 74 4.07 -8.12 -2.17
CA LYS A 74 4.37 -6.73 -2.54
C LYS A 74 3.60 -5.70 -1.73
N VAL A 75 2.80 -6.14 -0.76
CA VAL A 75 2.01 -5.24 0.08
C VAL A 75 2.95 -4.46 1.01
N ILE A 76 2.77 -3.14 1.05
CA ILE A 76 3.41 -2.27 2.04
C ILE A 76 2.34 -1.64 2.92
N LEU A 77 2.47 -1.85 4.23
CA LEU A 77 1.57 -1.31 5.26
C LEU A 77 2.19 -0.17 6.07
N SER A 78 3.49 0.09 5.92
CA SER A 78 4.21 1.14 6.66
C SER A 78 5.32 1.72 5.80
N LYS A 79 5.59 3.01 5.94
CA LYS A 79 6.72 3.70 5.32
C LYS A 79 7.34 4.69 6.29
N GLY A 80 8.64 4.55 6.49
CA GLY A 80 9.44 5.48 7.27
C GLY A 80 10.88 5.01 7.35
N SER A 81 11.76 5.91 7.75
CA SER A 81 13.11 5.57 8.17
C SER A 81 13.06 4.93 9.56
N LEU A 82 13.55 3.71 9.69
CA LEU A 82 13.90 3.16 10.98
C LEU A 82 15.24 3.79 11.38
N GLU A 83 15.26 4.56 12.46
CA GLU A 83 16.54 4.98 13.03
C GLU A 83 17.30 3.73 13.46
N MET A 84 18.58 3.63 13.07
CA MET A 84 19.42 2.53 13.55
C MET A 84 19.54 2.62 15.06
N ALA A 85 19.45 1.48 15.74
CA ALA A 85 19.71 1.42 17.17
C ALA A 85 21.13 1.93 17.44
N GLN A 86 21.24 3.00 18.22
CA GLN A 86 22.51 3.68 18.50
C GLN A 86 23.51 2.78 19.25
N ASP A 87 23.01 1.75 19.95
CA ASP A 87 23.80 0.77 20.72
C ASP A 87 23.58 -0.67 20.24
N LEU A 88 23.57 -0.92 18.92
CA LEU A 88 23.47 -2.28 18.39
C LEU A 88 24.78 -3.07 18.66
N LYS A 89 24.88 -3.71 19.82
CA LYS A 89 26.01 -4.60 20.16
C LYS A 89 25.77 -5.99 19.57
N LEU A 90 26.27 -6.21 18.35
CA LEU A 90 26.32 -7.53 17.75
C LEU A 90 27.53 -8.30 18.28
N SER A 91 27.30 -9.46 18.91
CA SER A 91 28.36 -10.37 19.31
C SER A 91 28.14 -11.75 18.67
N LYS A 92 29.19 -12.30 18.06
CA LYS A 92 29.13 -13.65 17.48
C LYS A 92 29.22 -14.68 18.60
N GLY A 93 28.08 -15.20 19.02
CA GLY A 93 28.01 -16.35 19.90
C GLY A 93 28.43 -17.64 19.18
N ARG A 94 28.90 -18.64 19.94
CA ARG A 94 29.34 -19.95 19.42
C ARG A 94 28.22 -20.73 18.69
N LYS A 95 26.96 -20.27 18.77
CA LYS A 95 25.78 -20.82 18.08
C LYS A 95 25.10 -19.84 17.09
N GLY A 96 25.66 -18.66 16.84
CA GLY A 96 25.05 -17.66 15.94
C GLY A 96 25.23 -16.21 16.43
N LEU A 97 24.67 -15.27 15.67
CA LEU A 97 24.66 -13.84 16.05
C LEU A 97 23.74 -13.64 17.26
N ILE A 98 24.22 -12.88 18.26
CA ILE A 98 23.44 -12.40 19.42
C ILE A 98 23.52 -10.88 19.42
#